data_AF-A0A1X0QYL0-F1
#
_entry.id   AF-A0A1X0QYL0-F1
#
_cell.length_a   1.000
_cell.length_b   1.000
_cell.length_c   1.000
_cell.angle_alpha   90.00
_cell.angle_beta   90.00
_cell.angle_gamma   90.00
#
_symmetry.space_group_name_H-M   'P 1'
#
loop_
_entity.id
_entity.type
_entity.pdbx_description
1 polymer ?
#
loop_
_entity_poly.entity_id
_entity_poly.type
_entity_poly.pdbx_seq_one_letter_code
_entity_poly.pdbx_strand_id
1 'polypeptide(L)'
;MTAGTVSTNHVQDIEYARALHGDKVKTGLLANLVSKNAQVHEVTTDTYLKLWKKEAKNETKEDEDRRTGDYTTLVNSYYNLATDFYEYGWGTSFHFCRFYVGEEFRRAIARHEHYLAANLGLKKDMRVLDVGCGVGGPAREIAHFTGAHVTGLNNNAYQVERAKYYAAKELLQDQTEFVKGNFMELPFEDNTFDAVYAIEATCHAPTFEGVYGEIFRVLKAGGSFGCYEWVMTDKYDETNPRHKQIAHEVEIGNGIPKMRTTQECVQALKNVGFEVVMNYDLADMGDAIQWYYPLEGDLRKCQTLKDVFTTMAMTKLGRFTTTNFVRLLEKVGLAPKGTVETQKVLETAADALVAGAQAGIFSPMYFFVAKKPQN
;
A
#
# COMPACT_ATOMS: atom_id res chain seq x y z
N MET A 1 25.38 13.72 5.81
CA MET A 1 24.98 12.84 4.68
C MET A 1 24.39 13.75 3.63
N THR A 2 25.00 13.78 2.44
CA THR A 2 24.64 14.71 1.36
C THR A 2 23.26 14.37 0.83
N ALA A 3 22.34 15.33 0.92
CA ALA A 3 21.04 15.26 0.26
C ALA A 3 21.27 15.00 -1.24
N GLY A 4 20.88 13.82 -1.71
CA GLY A 4 20.92 13.47 -3.12
C GLY A 4 20.16 14.52 -3.92
N THR A 5 20.71 14.90 -5.07
CA THR A 5 20.06 15.78 -6.05
C THR A 5 18.65 15.26 -6.34
N VAL A 6 17.64 16.01 -5.93
CA VAL A 6 16.24 15.74 -6.23
C VAL A 6 16.08 15.80 -7.74
N SER A 7 15.70 14.69 -8.38
CA SER A 7 15.50 14.67 -9.84
C SER A 7 14.39 15.66 -10.24
N THR A 8 14.40 16.15 -11.47
CA THR A 8 13.39 17.12 -11.96
C THR A 8 11.96 16.61 -11.78
N ASN A 9 11.76 15.29 -11.98
CA ASN A 9 10.46 14.64 -11.79
C ASN A 9 10.05 14.67 -10.30
N HIS A 10 10.99 14.52 -9.37
CA HIS A 10 10.70 14.62 -7.95
C HIS A 10 10.26 16.04 -7.54
N VAL A 11 10.85 17.09 -8.14
CA VAL A 11 10.44 18.48 -7.88
C VAL A 11 9.00 18.70 -8.33
N GLN A 12 8.66 18.25 -9.54
CA GLN A 12 7.32 18.36 -10.10
C GLN A 12 6.27 17.62 -9.25
N ASP A 13 6.57 16.41 -8.78
CA ASP A 13 5.68 15.64 -7.90
C ASP A 13 5.41 16.37 -6.57
N ILE A 14 6.45 16.96 -5.98
CA ILE A 14 6.35 17.72 -4.72
C ILE A 14 5.50 18.98 -4.93
N GLU A 15 5.74 19.72 -6.01
CA GLU A 15 4.95 20.90 -6.37
C GLU A 15 3.49 20.55 -6.64
N TYR A 16 3.23 19.44 -7.34
CA TYR A 16 1.88 18.95 -7.59
C TYR A 16 1.16 18.56 -6.30
N ALA A 17 1.83 17.82 -5.41
CA ALA A 17 1.28 17.44 -4.11
C ALA A 17 0.94 18.67 -3.26
N ARG A 18 1.81 19.69 -3.23
CA ARG A 18 1.53 20.97 -2.56
C ARG A 18 0.38 21.73 -3.20
N ALA A 19 0.30 21.75 -4.52
CA ALA A 19 -0.81 22.39 -5.24
C ALA A 19 -2.16 21.73 -4.91
N LEU A 20 -2.18 20.41 -4.68
CA LEU A 20 -3.38 19.66 -4.32
C LEU A 20 -3.73 19.76 -2.83
N HIS A 21 -2.79 19.48 -1.94
CA HIS A 21 -3.04 19.29 -0.50
C HIS A 21 -2.68 20.51 0.37
N GLY A 22 -1.95 21.48 -0.17
CA GLY A 22 -1.39 22.62 0.54
C GLY A 22 -0.11 22.29 1.32
N ASP A 23 0.48 23.31 1.95
CA ASP A 23 1.82 23.21 2.59
C ASP A 23 1.80 22.67 4.03
N LYS A 24 0.62 22.53 4.65
CA LYS A 24 0.50 22.12 6.05
C LYS A 24 -0.28 20.82 6.17
N VAL A 25 0.31 19.85 6.86
CA VAL A 25 -0.37 18.61 7.23
C VAL A 25 -1.56 18.93 8.13
N LYS A 26 -2.74 18.49 7.71
CA LYS A 26 -4.00 18.58 8.45
C LYS A 26 -4.43 17.19 8.90
N THR A 27 -5.21 17.15 9.97
CA THR A 27 -5.72 15.90 10.56
C THR A 27 -7.25 15.86 10.47
N GLY A 28 -7.78 14.69 10.12
CA GLY A 28 -9.21 14.46 9.94
C GLY A 28 -9.67 14.63 8.48
N LEU A 29 -10.54 13.72 8.04
CA LEU A 29 -11.00 13.61 6.66
C LEU A 29 -11.64 14.92 6.16
N LEU A 30 -12.58 15.50 6.91
CA LEU A 30 -13.27 16.73 6.50
C LEU A 30 -12.32 17.91 6.35
N ALA A 31 -11.36 18.07 7.28
CA ALA A 31 -10.40 19.16 7.21
C ALA A 31 -9.48 19.03 5.98
N ASN A 32 -9.08 17.80 5.64
CA ASN A 32 -8.29 17.52 4.44
C ASN A 32 -9.11 17.83 3.17
N LEU A 33 -10.31 17.25 3.04
CA LEU A 33 -11.18 17.43 1.86
C LEU A 33 -11.53 18.88 1.59
N VAL A 34 -11.98 19.63 2.61
CA VAL A 34 -12.35 21.05 2.47
C VAL A 34 -11.18 21.91 2.00
N SER A 35 -9.95 21.49 2.29
CA SER A 35 -8.78 22.26 1.96
C SER A 35 -8.08 21.89 0.66
N LYS A 36 -8.52 20.82 0.00
CA LYS A 36 -7.96 20.41 -1.28
C LYS A 36 -8.25 21.46 -2.35
N ASN A 37 -7.30 21.66 -3.24
CA ASN A 37 -7.55 22.45 -4.45
C ASN A 37 -8.50 21.69 -5.38
N ALA A 38 -9.71 22.20 -5.55
CA ALA A 38 -10.76 21.54 -6.30
C ALA A 38 -10.43 21.29 -7.78
N GLN A 39 -9.71 22.22 -8.43
CA GLN A 39 -9.34 22.07 -9.84
C GLN A 39 -8.27 21.00 -10.02
N VAL A 40 -7.23 21.02 -9.17
CA VAL A 40 -6.16 20.02 -9.22
C VAL A 40 -6.74 18.63 -8.91
N HIS A 41 -7.64 18.51 -7.93
CA HIS A 41 -8.30 17.27 -7.58
C HIS A 41 -9.15 16.67 -8.72
N GLU A 42 -9.92 17.51 -9.43
CA GLU A 42 -10.71 17.09 -10.60
C GLU A 42 -9.77 16.55 -11.69
N VAL A 43 -8.66 17.24 -11.98
CA VAL A 43 -7.64 16.78 -12.92
C VAL A 43 -7.00 15.46 -12.46
N THR A 44 -6.64 15.33 -11.18
CA THR A 44 -6.06 14.07 -10.65
C THR A 44 -7.03 12.90 -10.82
N THR A 45 -8.32 13.13 -10.53
CA THR A 45 -9.38 12.12 -10.67
C THR A 45 -9.53 11.69 -12.13
N ASP A 46 -9.60 12.64 -13.06
CA ASP A 46 -9.70 12.36 -14.49
C ASP A 46 -8.48 11.61 -15.02
N THR A 47 -7.27 12.01 -14.61
CA THR A 47 -6.02 11.34 -14.98
C THR A 47 -6.06 9.88 -14.55
N TYR A 48 -6.48 9.61 -13.31
CA TYR A 48 -6.60 8.24 -12.80
C TYR A 48 -7.62 7.42 -13.60
N LEU A 49 -8.86 7.93 -13.75
CA LEU A 49 -9.94 7.19 -14.38
C LEU A 49 -9.68 6.90 -15.87
N LYS A 50 -8.96 7.76 -16.59
CA LYS A 50 -8.60 7.56 -18.01
C LYS A 50 -7.62 6.41 -18.27
N LEU A 51 -6.98 5.89 -17.22
CA LEU A 51 -6.07 4.75 -17.33
C LEU A 51 -6.82 3.42 -17.42
N TRP A 52 -8.10 3.39 -17.06
CA TRP A 52 -8.86 2.18 -16.83
C TRP A 52 -10.08 2.05 -17.76
N LYS A 53 -10.37 0.81 -18.19
CA LYS A 53 -11.69 0.41 -18.69
C LYS A 53 -12.45 -0.26 -17.55
N LYS A 54 -13.76 -0.02 -17.48
CA LYS A 54 -14.60 -0.55 -16.39
C LYS A 54 -14.68 -2.08 -16.36
N GLU A 55 -14.66 -2.74 -17.51
CA GLU A 55 -14.79 -4.20 -17.61
C GLU A 55 -13.52 -4.81 -18.19
N ALA A 56 -13.02 -5.88 -17.58
CA ALA A 56 -11.77 -6.55 -17.97
C ALA A 56 -11.82 -7.13 -19.39
N LYS A 57 -13.02 -7.46 -19.90
CA LYS A 57 -13.19 -7.95 -21.27
C LYS A 57 -12.91 -6.87 -22.34
N ASN A 58 -12.95 -5.60 -21.94
CA ASN A 58 -12.68 -4.46 -22.81
C ASN A 58 -11.23 -3.95 -22.67
N GLU A 59 -10.44 -4.53 -21.77
CA GLU A 59 -9.02 -4.22 -21.59
C GLU A 59 -8.20 -4.89 -22.69
N THR A 60 -7.34 -4.10 -23.33
CA THR A 60 -6.36 -4.59 -24.31
C THR A 60 -4.97 -4.69 -23.68
N LYS A 61 -4.08 -5.44 -24.32
CA LYS A 61 -2.67 -5.48 -23.92
C LYS A 61 -2.00 -4.10 -24.00
N GLU A 62 -2.39 -3.28 -24.98
CA GLU A 62 -1.91 -1.91 -25.13
C GLU A 62 -2.33 -1.01 -23.95
N ASP A 63 -3.56 -1.16 -23.44
CA ASP A 63 -4.01 -0.44 -22.25
C ASP A 63 -3.17 -0.80 -21.01
N GLU A 64 -2.88 -2.10 -20.83
CA GLU A 64 -2.03 -2.62 -19.75
C GLU A 64 -0.58 -2.12 -19.87
N ASP A 65 -0.01 -2.20 -21.07
CA ASP A 65 1.37 -1.75 -21.33
C ASP A 65 1.53 -0.25 -21.12
N ARG A 66 0.52 0.55 -21.52
CA ARG A 66 0.47 1.99 -21.25
C ARG A 66 0.46 2.29 -19.76
N ARG A 67 -0.39 1.60 -18.99
CA ARG A 67 -0.44 1.77 -17.52
C ARG A 67 0.84 1.35 -16.84
N THR A 68 1.43 0.25 -17.28
CA THR A 68 2.68 -0.27 -16.73
C THR A 68 3.85 0.65 -17.04
N GLY A 69 3.89 1.22 -18.24
CA GLY A 69 4.89 2.23 -18.61
C GLY A 69 4.75 3.56 -17.85
N ASP A 70 3.52 3.95 -17.51
CA ASP A 70 3.20 5.17 -16.75
C ASP A 70 2.84 4.89 -15.28
N TYR A 71 3.42 3.84 -14.69
CA TYR A 71 3.07 3.39 -13.33
C TYR A 71 3.25 4.49 -12.27
N THR A 72 4.27 5.36 -12.42
CA THR A 72 4.50 6.48 -11.50
C THR A 72 3.29 7.41 -11.46
N THR A 73 2.75 7.81 -12.62
CA THR A 73 1.56 8.66 -12.70
C THR A 73 0.34 7.94 -12.16
N LEU A 74 0.18 6.65 -12.48
CA LEU A 74 -0.91 5.82 -11.98
C LEU A 74 -0.94 5.79 -10.45
N VAL A 75 0.18 5.40 -9.84
CA VAL A 75 0.32 5.21 -8.39
C VAL A 75 0.24 6.56 -7.65
N ASN A 76 0.89 7.60 -8.16
CA ASN A 76 0.82 8.93 -7.53
C ASN A 76 -0.59 9.52 -7.61
N SER A 77 -1.28 9.40 -8.75
CA SER A 77 -2.66 9.86 -8.89
C SER A 77 -3.59 9.11 -7.95
N TYR A 78 -3.42 7.79 -7.82
CA TYR A 78 -4.18 6.98 -6.87
C TYR A 78 -3.99 7.45 -5.43
N TYR A 79 -2.75 7.50 -4.94
CA TYR A 79 -2.48 7.83 -3.54
C TYR A 79 -2.78 9.30 -3.19
N ASN A 80 -2.68 10.24 -4.14
CA ASN A 80 -3.14 11.62 -3.95
C ASN A 80 -4.67 11.70 -3.69
N LEU A 81 -5.43 10.77 -4.25
CA LEU A 81 -6.88 10.68 -4.03
C LEU A 81 -7.21 9.87 -2.77
N ALA A 82 -6.59 8.70 -2.60
CA ALA A 82 -6.96 7.70 -1.60
C ALA A 82 -6.42 7.94 -0.18
N THR A 83 -5.26 8.60 -0.02
CA THR A 83 -4.53 8.67 1.27
C THR A 83 -5.41 9.18 2.42
N ASP A 84 -6.17 10.26 2.21
CA ASP A 84 -7.00 10.84 3.28
C ASP A 84 -8.13 9.90 3.73
N PHE A 85 -8.67 9.10 2.81
CA PHE A 85 -9.66 8.07 3.12
C PHE A 85 -9.03 6.91 3.89
N TYR A 86 -7.84 6.48 3.47
CA TYR A 86 -7.09 5.43 4.16
C TYR A 86 -6.72 5.83 5.58
N GLU A 87 -6.27 7.06 5.82
CA GLU A 87 -5.95 7.46 7.19
C GLU A 87 -7.16 7.56 8.10
N TYR A 88 -8.29 7.98 7.53
CA TYR A 88 -9.54 8.06 8.26
C TYR A 88 -10.08 6.66 8.59
N GLY A 89 -10.08 5.73 7.63
CA GLY A 89 -10.67 4.40 7.78
C GLY A 89 -9.74 3.35 8.39
N TRP A 90 -8.45 3.41 8.06
CA TRP A 90 -7.44 2.35 8.31
C TRP A 90 -6.36 2.77 9.31
N GLY A 91 -6.19 4.06 9.59
CA GLY A 91 -5.14 4.57 10.47
C GLY A 91 -3.82 4.85 9.73
N THR A 92 -2.67 4.68 10.36
CA THR A 92 -1.37 5.08 9.77
C THR A 92 -0.58 3.93 9.14
N SER A 93 -1.05 2.70 9.26
CA SER A 93 -0.43 1.50 8.68
C SER A 93 -1.34 0.92 7.60
N PHE A 94 -1.04 1.22 6.34
CA PHE A 94 -1.87 0.83 5.19
C PHE A 94 -1.53 -0.58 4.71
N HIS A 95 -1.92 -1.59 5.47
CA HIS A 95 -1.76 -2.98 5.05
C HIS A 95 -2.77 -3.89 5.74
N PHE A 96 -2.89 -5.11 5.26
CA PHE A 96 -3.70 -6.15 5.85
C PHE A 96 -2.94 -6.90 6.94
N CYS A 97 -3.70 -7.63 7.76
CA CYS A 97 -3.14 -8.51 8.79
C CYS A 97 -4.09 -9.69 9.02
N ARG A 98 -3.54 -10.75 9.61
CA ARG A 98 -4.33 -11.85 10.16
C ARG A 98 -5.03 -11.38 11.44
N PHE A 99 -6.16 -11.99 11.78
CA PHE A 99 -6.88 -11.71 13.03
C PHE A 99 -7.05 -12.97 13.88
N TYR A 100 -7.05 -12.78 15.20
CA TYR A 100 -7.45 -13.79 16.16
C TYR A 100 -8.72 -13.38 16.91
N VAL A 101 -9.39 -14.36 17.52
CA VAL A 101 -10.68 -14.16 18.19
C VAL A 101 -10.56 -13.10 19.29
N GLY A 102 -11.37 -12.05 19.18
CA GLY A 102 -11.40 -10.92 20.12
C GLY A 102 -10.24 -9.93 19.99
N GLU A 103 -9.38 -10.08 18.98
CA GLU A 103 -8.23 -9.18 18.77
C GLU A 103 -8.68 -7.84 18.16
N GLU A 104 -8.21 -6.73 18.73
CA GLU A 104 -8.47 -5.39 18.20
C GLU A 104 -7.59 -5.11 16.97
N PHE A 105 -8.14 -4.37 16.00
CA PHE A 105 -7.49 -4.12 14.71
C PHE A 105 -6.06 -3.57 14.82
N ARG A 106 -5.79 -2.56 15.65
CA ARG A 106 -4.44 -1.99 15.76
C ARG A 106 -3.46 -2.98 16.40
N ARG A 107 -3.93 -3.81 17.34
CA ARG A 107 -3.10 -4.90 17.88
C ARG A 107 -2.78 -5.97 16.84
N ALA A 108 -3.75 -6.33 16.00
CA ALA A 108 -3.56 -7.29 14.92
C ALA A 108 -2.54 -6.78 13.89
N ILE A 109 -2.63 -5.50 13.51
CA ILE A 109 -1.68 -4.81 12.62
C ILE A 109 -0.29 -4.79 13.24
N ALA A 110 -0.13 -4.29 14.47
CA ALA A 110 1.16 -4.24 15.16
C ALA A 110 1.79 -5.63 15.30
N ARG A 111 1.00 -6.65 15.65
CA ARG A 111 1.49 -8.04 15.72
C ARG A 111 1.99 -8.53 14.35
N HIS A 112 1.33 -8.14 13.26
CA HIS A 112 1.77 -8.50 11.91
C HIS A 112 3.11 -7.83 11.57
N GLU A 113 3.26 -6.54 11.89
CA GLU A 113 4.52 -5.80 11.73
C GLU A 113 5.65 -6.40 12.61
N HIS A 114 5.35 -6.79 13.86
CA HIS A 114 6.30 -7.47 14.75
C HIS A 114 6.70 -8.85 14.23
N TYR A 115 5.76 -9.57 13.61
CA TYR A 115 6.04 -10.87 13.00
C TYR A 115 7.07 -10.73 11.88
N LEU A 116 6.91 -9.74 10.99
CA LEU A 116 7.87 -9.43 9.95
C LEU A 116 9.24 -9.09 10.54
N ALA A 117 9.28 -8.16 11.50
CA ALA A 117 10.51 -7.73 12.16
C ALA A 117 11.25 -8.91 12.83
N ALA A 118 10.52 -9.80 13.50
CA ALA A 118 11.07 -10.98 14.16
C ALA A 118 11.67 -11.98 13.15
N ASN A 119 10.98 -12.26 12.04
CA ASN A 119 11.48 -13.17 11.00
C ASN A 119 12.67 -12.60 10.23
N LEU A 120 12.80 -11.27 10.14
CA LEU A 120 13.99 -10.60 9.63
C LEU A 120 15.13 -10.51 10.65
N GLY A 121 14.88 -10.87 11.91
CA GLY A 121 15.87 -10.77 12.98
C GLY A 121 16.32 -9.34 13.22
N LEU A 122 15.41 -8.36 13.05
CA LEU A 122 15.70 -6.95 13.28
C LEU A 122 16.07 -6.71 14.75
N LYS A 123 17.11 -5.91 14.95
CA LYS A 123 17.68 -5.60 16.27
C LYS A 123 17.99 -4.13 16.39
N LYS A 124 18.22 -3.74 17.64
CA LYS A 124 18.69 -2.41 17.99
C LYS A 124 19.88 -1.98 17.14
N ASP A 125 19.86 -0.73 16.69
CA ASP A 125 20.91 -0.05 15.92
C ASP A 125 21.15 -0.59 14.49
N MET A 126 20.39 -1.59 14.02
CA MET A 126 20.42 -1.98 12.60
C MET A 126 19.87 -0.86 11.70
N ARG A 127 20.45 -0.73 10.50
CA ARG A 127 19.93 0.14 9.44
C ARG A 127 18.95 -0.64 8.58
N VAL A 128 17.68 -0.25 8.65
CA VAL A 128 16.57 -0.95 7.98
C VAL A 128 15.93 -0.03 6.95
N LEU A 129 15.63 -0.56 5.77
CA LEU A 129 14.88 0.15 4.73
C LEU A 129 13.45 -0.39 4.65
N ASP A 130 12.48 0.53 4.69
CA ASP A 130 11.06 0.29 4.39
C ASP A 130 10.75 0.79 2.98
N VAL A 131 10.55 -0.12 2.03
CA VAL A 131 10.27 0.19 0.62
C VAL A 131 8.77 0.32 0.41
N GLY A 132 8.31 1.55 0.14
CA GLY A 132 6.90 1.89 0.01
C GLY A 132 6.24 2.21 1.35
N CYS A 133 6.89 3.02 2.19
CA CYS A 133 6.54 3.19 3.60
C CYS A 133 5.19 3.89 3.90
N GLY A 134 4.42 4.29 2.88
CA GLY A 134 3.17 5.03 3.04
C GLY A 134 3.34 6.29 3.90
N VAL A 135 2.45 6.46 4.89
CA VAL A 135 2.55 7.53 5.92
C VAL A 135 3.36 7.10 7.15
N GLY A 136 4.19 6.07 7.02
CA GLY A 136 5.23 5.67 7.96
C GLY A 136 4.76 4.92 9.21
N GLY A 137 3.53 4.39 9.24
CA GLY A 137 3.03 3.62 10.40
C GLY A 137 3.92 2.42 10.75
N PRO A 138 4.15 1.48 9.81
CA PRO A 138 4.97 0.30 10.09
C PRO A 138 6.41 0.66 10.44
N ALA A 139 7.01 1.64 9.75
CA ALA A 139 8.35 2.14 10.08
C ALA A 139 8.47 2.60 11.53
N ARG A 140 7.48 3.33 12.05
CA ARG A 140 7.47 3.80 13.44
C ARG A 140 7.23 2.67 14.43
N GLU A 141 6.26 1.79 14.17
CA GLU A 141 5.98 0.64 15.04
C GLU A 141 7.20 -0.29 15.14
N ILE A 142 7.80 -0.65 13.99
CA ILE A 142 8.98 -1.52 13.94
C ILE A 142 10.20 -0.86 14.58
N ALA A 143 10.42 0.44 14.36
CA ALA A 143 11.51 1.17 15.02
C ALA A 143 11.36 1.14 16.55
N HIS A 144 10.15 1.37 17.06
CA HIS A 144 9.85 1.34 18.49
C HIS A 144 10.02 -0.07 19.09
N PHE A 145 9.54 -1.10 18.39
CA PHE A 145 9.60 -2.49 18.83
C PHE A 145 11.05 -3.03 18.87
N THR A 146 11.85 -2.72 17.85
CA THR A 146 13.16 -3.36 17.64
C THR A 146 14.34 -2.52 18.16
N GLY A 147 14.18 -1.20 18.24
CA GLY A 147 15.29 -0.27 18.45
C GLY A 147 16.14 -0.01 17.19
N ALA A 148 15.74 -0.50 16.01
CA ALA A 148 16.44 -0.26 14.75
C ALA A 148 16.25 1.18 14.25
N HIS A 149 17.11 1.62 13.33
CA HIS A 149 16.93 2.86 12.57
C HIS A 149 16.24 2.53 11.25
N VAL A 150 15.04 3.05 11.04
CA VAL A 150 14.23 2.74 9.85
C VAL A 150 14.19 3.95 8.91
N THR A 151 14.74 3.78 7.70
CA THR A 151 14.55 4.71 6.59
C THR A 151 13.36 4.24 5.77
N GLY A 152 12.30 5.04 5.67
CA GLY A 152 11.18 4.80 4.77
C GLY A 152 11.36 5.52 3.44
N LEU A 153 11.22 4.78 2.35
CA LEU A 153 11.18 5.33 0.99
C LEU A 153 9.76 5.25 0.45
N ASN A 154 9.28 6.34 -0.14
CA ASN A 154 8.00 6.35 -0.82
C ASN A 154 7.99 7.35 -1.98
N ASN A 155 7.25 7.04 -3.05
CA ASN A 155 7.20 7.90 -4.23
C ASN A 155 6.25 9.09 -4.05
N ASN A 156 5.20 8.93 -3.25
CA ASN A 156 4.19 9.95 -3.04
C ASN A 156 4.68 11.02 -2.05
N ALA A 157 4.90 12.24 -2.55
CA ALA A 157 5.41 13.36 -1.74
C ALA A 157 4.46 13.75 -0.59
N TYR A 158 3.14 13.67 -0.79
CA TYR A 158 2.17 13.96 0.26
C TYR A 158 2.32 12.97 1.43
N GLN A 159 2.41 11.68 1.16
CA GLN A 159 2.60 10.66 2.19
C GLN A 159 3.94 10.78 2.93
N VAL A 160 5.02 11.14 2.23
CA VAL A 160 6.33 11.40 2.87
C VAL A 160 6.25 12.52 3.90
N GLU A 161 5.59 13.65 3.57
CA GLU A 161 5.44 14.76 4.52
C GLU A 161 4.57 14.38 5.72
N ARG A 162 3.57 13.52 5.52
CA ARG A 162 2.76 12.96 6.61
C ARG A 162 3.56 12.01 7.49
N ALA A 163 4.39 11.15 6.91
CA ALA A 163 5.27 10.26 7.66
C ALA A 163 6.21 11.04 8.58
N LYS A 164 6.83 12.11 8.07
CA LYS A 164 7.64 13.05 8.88
C LYS A 164 6.83 13.71 9.99
N TYR A 165 5.62 14.17 9.69
CA TYR A 165 4.73 14.77 10.68
C TYR A 165 4.41 13.80 11.83
N TYR A 166 4.05 12.55 11.53
CA TYR A 166 3.74 11.57 12.56
C TYR A 166 4.96 11.12 13.36
N ALA A 167 6.11 10.95 12.71
CA ALA A 167 7.36 10.64 13.42
C ALA A 167 7.73 11.75 14.42
N ALA A 168 7.62 13.03 14.02
CA ALA A 168 7.85 14.14 14.95
C ALA A 168 6.83 14.15 16.10
N LYS A 169 5.55 13.83 15.81
CA LYS A 169 4.49 13.77 16.82
C LYS A 169 4.72 12.66 17.86
N GLU A 170 5.34 11.55 17.44
CA GLU A 170 5.65 10.39 18.28
C GLU A 170 7.08 10.42 18.84
N LEU A 171 7.83 11.50 18.60
CA LEU A 171 9.23 11.68 19.02
C LEU A 171 10.19 10.63 18.46
N LEU A 172 9.93 10.16 17.24
CA LEU A 172 10.71 9.15 16.53
C LEU A 172 11.56 9.71 15.38
N GLN A 173 11.64 11.04 15.23
CA GLN A 173 12.40 11.68 14.14
C GLN A 173 13.92 11.40 14.17
N ASP A 174 14.47 11.01 15.32
CA ASP A 174 15.89 10.65 15.46
C ASP A 174 16.14 9.15 15.19
N GLN A 175 15.07 8.36 15.07
CA GLN A 175 15.11 6.93 14.83
C GLN A 175 14.54 6.55 13.45
N THR A 176 13.74 7.44 12.85
CA THR A 176 13.10 7.24 11.55
C THR A 176 13.39 8.39 10.59
N GLU A 177 13.65 8.06 9.33
CA GLU A 177 13.85 9.02 8.24
C GLU A 177 12.93 8.68 7.07
N PHE A 178 12.37 9.68 6.39
CA PHE A 178 11.47 9.47 5.25
C PHE A 178 11.94 10.20 4.01
N VAL A 179 12.17 9.43 2.94
CA VAL A 179 12.80 9.87 1.70
C VAL A 179 11.81 9.73 0.54
N LYS A 180 11.65 10.81 -0.24
CA LYS A 180 10.93 10.75 -1.52
C LYS A 180 11.82 10.06 -2.54
N GLY A 181 11.39 8.93 -3.06
CA GLY A 181 12.14 8.19 -4.06
C GLY A 181 11.31 7.16 -4.81
N ASN A 182 11.84 6.73 -5.94
CA ASN A 182 11.28 5.66 -6.74
C ASN A 182 11.93 4.33 -6.33
N PHE A 183 11.17 3.30 -5.98
CA PHE A 183 11.78 2.01 -5.63
C PHE A 183 12.42 1.27 -6.81
N MET A 184 12.18 1.72 -8.06
CA MET A 184 12.85 1.21 -9.26
C MET A 184 14.22 1.86 -9.47
N GLU A 185 14.56 2.86 -8.64
CA GLU A 185 15.82 3.60 -8.66
C GLU A 185 16.09 4.12 -7.24
N LEU A 186 16.47 3.21 -6.34
CA LEU A 186 16.66 3.52 -4.93
C LEU A 186 17.84 4.50 -4.76
N PRO A 187 17.64 5.68 -4.14
CA PRO A 187 18.66 6.73 -4.03
C PRO A 187 19.64 6.45 -2.88
N PHE A 188 20.10 5.20 -2.76
CA PHE A 188 21.00 4.73 -1.72
C PHE A 188 22.18 3.99 -2.34
N GLU A 189 23.33 4.03 -1.67
CA GLU A 189 24.53 3.30 -2.08
C GLU A 189 24.33 1.78 -1.93
N ASP A 190 25.09 1.02 -2.70
CA ASP A 190 25.13 -0.44 -2.59
C ASP A 190 25.52 -0.88 -1.18
N ASN A 191 24.97 -1.99 -0.70
CA ASN A 191 25.32 -2.58 0.60
C ASN A 191 25.18 -1.61 1.80
N THR A 192 24.15 -0.76 1.78
CA THR A 192 23.86 0.22 2.84
C THR A 192 23.10 -0.39 4.02
N PHE A 193 22.11 -1.23 3.77
CA PHE A 193 21.13 -1.67 4.77
C PHE A 193 21.41 -3.09 5.28
N ASP A 194 21.20 -3.30 6.57
CA ASP A 194 21.34 -4.62 7.21
C ASP A 194 20.12 -5.51 6.90
N ALA A 195 18.94 -4.90 6.76
CA ALA A 195 17.72 -5.55 6.35
C ALA A 195 16.85 -4.59 5.53
N VAL A 196 16.03 -5.14 4.66
CA VAL A 196 15.03 -4.40 3.89
C VAL A 196 13.68 -5.09 4.10
N TYR A 197 12.61 -4.32 4.18
CA TYR A 197 11.27 -4.88 4.07
C TYR A 197 10.39 -4.05 3.13
N ALA A 198 9.38 -4.70 2.58
CA ALA A 198 8.30 -4.06 1.82
C ALA A 198 6.98 -4.64 2.31
N ILE A 199 6.04 -3.79 2.72
CA ILE A 199 4.72 -4.24 3.15
C ILE A 199 3.73 -3.76 2.08
N GLU A 200 3.25 -4.69 1.27
CA GLU A 200 2.15 -4.47 0.32
C GLU A 200 2.41 -3.36 -0.71
N ALA A 201 3.68 -3.14 -1.04
CA ALA A 201 4.10 -2.01 -1.88
C ALA A 201 4.65 -2.42 -3.25
N THR A 202 5.36 -3.54 -3.33
CA THR A 202 6.10 -3.95 -4.54
C THR A 202 5.20 -4.43 -5.68
N CYS A 203 3.93 -4.76 -5.39
CA CYS A 203 2.89 -4.97 -6.41
C CYS A 203 2.68 -3.77 -7.34
N HIS A 204 2.95 -2.54 -6.88
CA HIS A 204 2.87 -1.33 -7.70
C HIS A 204 4.02 -1.20 -8.70
N ALA A 205 5.06 -2.03 -8.60
CA ALA A 205 6.19 -1.98 -9.51
C ALA A 205 5.83 -2.54 -10.91
N PRO A 206 6.45 -2.01 -11.98
CA PRO A 206 6.31 -2.56 -13.33
C PRO A 206 6.79 -4.01 -13.48
N THR A 207 7.75 -4.43 -12.66
CA THR A 207 8.24 -5.81 -12.58
C THR A 207 8.74 -6.09 -11.16
N PHE A 208 8.62 -7.34 -10.71
CA PHE A 208 9.20 -7.76 -9.44
C PHE A 208 10.73 -7.78 -9.52
N GLU A 209 11.32 -8.29 -10.61
CA GLU A 209 12.77 -8.33 -10.79
C GLU A 209 13.42 -6.95 -10.73
N GLY A 210 12.76 -5.90 -11.24
CA GLY A 210 13.30 -4.55 -11.21
C GLY A 210 13.41 -4.01 -9.78
N VAL A 211 12.32 -4.06 -9.01
CA VAL A 211 12.33 -3.57 -7.63
C VAL A 211 13.15 -4.47 -6.71
N TYR A 212 13.07 -5.79 -6.86
CA TYR A 212 13.87 -6.73 -6.07
C TYR A 212 15.36 -6.59 -6.40
N GLY A 213 15.73 -6.27 -7.64
CA GLY A 213 17.11 -5.97 -8.03
C GLY A 213 17.69 -4.77 -7.30
N GLU A 214 16.93 -3.68 -7.20
CA GLU A 214 17.36 -2.50 -6.43
C GLU A 214 17.45 -2.81 -4.93
N ILE A 215 16.49 -3.57 -4.38
CA ILE A 215 16.56 -4.04 -2.99
C ILE A 215 17.81 -4.89 -2.76
N PHE A 216 18.11 -5.82 -3.67
CA PHE A 216 19.31 -6.64 -3.60
C PHE A 216 20.59 -5.80 -3.64
N ARG A 217 20.63 -4.76 -4.47
CA ARG A 217 21.78 -3.86 -4.58
C ARG A 217 22.06 -3.13 -3.26
N VAL A 218 21.05 -2.50 -2.66
CA VAL A 218 21.21 -1.69 -1.43
C VAL A 218 21.35 -2.53 -0.15
N LEU A 219 20.95 -3.80 -0.18
CA LEU A 219 21.10 -4.73 0.93
C LEU A 219 22.56 -5.20 1.06
N LYS A 220 23.08 -5.26 2.29
CA LYS A 220 24.42 -5.83 2.56
C LYS A 220 24.46 -7.33 2.25
N ALA A 221 25.64 -7.86 1.92
CA ALA A 221 25.87 -9.30 1.85
C ALA A 221 25.45 -9.98 3.16
N GLY A 222 24.69 -11.08 3.08
CA GLY A 222 24.07 -11.75 4.23
C GLY A 222 22.84 -11.06 4.83
N GLY A 223 22.47 -9.86 4.34
CA GLY A 223 21.28 -9.15 4.76
C GLY A 223 20.00 -9.85 4.33
N SER A 224 18.89 -9.53 5.01
CA SER A 224 17.58 -10.16 4.77
C SER A 224 16.59 -9.18 4.16
N PHE A 225 15.79 -9.68 3.21
CA PHE A 225 14.64 -9.00 2.62
C PHE A 225 13.36 -9.74 3.01
N GLY A 226 12.39 -9.04 3.61
CA GLY A 226 11.09 -9.59 3.97
C GLY A 226 9.96 -8.84 3.30
N CYS A 227 8.93 -9.55 2.86
CA CYS A 227 7.80 -8.92 2.17
C CYS A 227 6.47 -9.54 2.58
N TYR A 228 5.44 -8.70 2.60
CA TYR A 228 4.05 -9.09 2.44
C TYR A 228 3.61 -8.63 1.05
N GLU A 229 3.46 -9.57 0.11
CA GLU A 229 3.17 -9.24 -1.29
C GLU A 229 1.72 -9.48 -1.64
N TRP A 230 1.18 -8.61 -2.49
CA TRP A 230 -0.10 -8.82 -3.16
C TRP A 230 0.12 -9.68 -4.40
N VAL A 231 -0.47 -10.87 -4.39
CA VAL A 231 -0.34 -11.84 -5.48
C VAL A 231 -1.67 -12.48 -5.83
N MET A 232 -1.77 -12.92 -7.09
CA MET A 232 -2.72 -13.95 -7.47
C MET A 232 -2.14 -15.32 -7.07
N THR A 233 -2.97 -16.16 -6.45
CA THR A 233 -2.57 -17.49 -5.98
C THR A 233 -2.60 -18.52 -7.11
N ASP A 234 -2.15 -19.74 -6.83
CA ASP A 234 -2.20 -20.88 -7.75
C ASP A 234 -3.63 -21.27 -8.20
N LYS A 235 -4.66 -20.80 -7.48
CA LYS A 235 -6.07 -21.02 -7.87
C LYS A 235 -6.55 -20.01 -8.92
N TYR A 236 -5.81 -18.94 -9.16
CA TYR A 236 -6.13 -17.97 -10.19
C TYR A 236 -5.99 -18.58 -11.58
N ASP A 237 -6.90 -18.21 -12.49
CA ASP A 237 -6.91 -18.67 -13.87
C ASP A 237 -7.29 -17.48 -14.74
N GLU A 238 -6.33 -16.95 -15.51
CA GLU A 238 -6.54 -15.77 -16.37
C GLU A 238 -7.53 -16.03 -17.51
N THR A 239 -7.76 -17.31 -17.86
CA THR A 239 -8.77 -17.68 -18.87
C THR A 239 -10.18 -17.68 -18.32
N ASN A 240 -10.35 -17.75 -16.99
CA ASN A 240 -11.65 -17.65 -16.34
C ASN A 240 -12.12 -16.18 -16.30
N PRO A 241 -13.24 -15.82 -16.97
CA PRO A 241 -13.68 -14.43 -17.06
C PRO A 241 -13.98 -13.79 -15.70
N ARG A 242 -14.44 -14.58 -14.71
CA ARG A 242 -14.71 -14.06 -13.37
C ARG A 242 -13.42 -13.79 -12.60
N HIS A 243 -12.44 -14.68 -12.69
CA HIS A 243 -11.13 -14.47 -12.08
C HIS A 243 -10.46 -13.23 -12.66
N LYS A 244 -10.42 -13.13 -13.99
CA LYS A 244 -9.85 -11.97 -14.68
C LYS A 244 -10.55 -10.66 -14.29
N GLN A 245 -11.89 -10.67 -14.18
CA GLN A 245 -12.63 -9.49 -13.72
C GLN A 245 -12.29 -9.10 -12.28
N ILE A 246 -12.16 -10.07 -11.36
CA ILE A 246 -11.78 -9.79 -9.97
C ILE A 246 -10.36 -9.19 -9.90
N ALA A 247 -9.39 -9.79 -10.60
CA ALA A 247 -8.02 -9.25 -10.67
C ALA A 247 -8.01 -7.81 -11.18
N HIS A 248 -8.75 -7.54 -12.26
CA HIS A 248 -8.87 -6.20 -12.85
C HIS A 248 -9.54 -5.20 -11.90
N GLU A 249 -10.57 -5.60 -11.16
CA GLU A 249 -11.20 -4.74 -10.15
C GLU A 249 -10.27 -4.46 -8.95
N VAL A 250 -9.42 -5.42 -8.57
CA VAL A 250 -8.34 -5.21 -7.59
C VAL A 250 -7.33 -4.19 -8.12
N GLU A 251 -6.92 -4.30 -9.38
CA GLU A 251 -6.00 -3.38 -10.05
C GLU A 251 -6.54 -1.94 -10.10
N ILE A 252 -7.77 -1.76 -10.57
CA ILE A 252 -8.47 -0.46 -10.60
C ILE A 252 -8.68 0.08 -9.19
N GLY A 253 -9.08 -0.78 -8.26
CA GLY A 253 -9.46 -0.36 -6.92
C GLY A 253 -8.28 0.15 -6.10
N ASN A 254 -7.07 -0.32 -6.41
CA ASN A 254 -5.88 -0.09 -5.60
C ASN A 254 -4.74 0.59 -6.37
N GLY A 255 -4.92 0.96 -7.64
CA GLY A 255 -3.86 1.60 -8.43
C GLY A 255 -2.68 0.68 -8.70
N ILE A 256 -2.93 -0.62 -8.89
CA ILE A 256 -1.90 -1.62 -9.17
C ILE A 256 -1.81 -1.79 -10.69
N PRO A 257 -0.65 -1.56 -11.35
CA PRO A 257 -0.56 -1.63 -12.81
C PRO A 257 -0.98 -2.99 -13.38
N LYS A 258 -0.55 -4.07 -12.73
CA LYS A 258 -0.84 -5.46 -13.07
C LYS A 258 -0.63 -6.35 -11.85
N MET A 259 -1.63 -7.13 -11.48
CA MET A 259 -1.49 -8.19 -10.49
C MET A 259 -0.67 -9.34 -11.08
N ARG A 260 0.28 -9.85 -10.28
CA ARG A 260 1.16 -10.96 -10.65
C ARG A 260 0.94 -12.15 -9.76
N THR A 261 1.38 -13.30 -10.22
CA THR A 261 1.21 -14.57 -9.52
C THR A 261 2.27 -14.79 -8.43
N THR A 262 1.96 -15.72 -7.53
CA THR A 262 2.89 -16.21 -6.51
C THR A 262 4.17 -16.78 -7.14
N GLN A 263 4.03 -17.50 -8.27
CA GLN A 263 5.15 -18.08 -9.01
C GLN A 263 6.08 -17.00 -9.55
N GLU A 264 5.52 -15.96 -10.15
CA GLU A 264 6.30 -14.82 -10.66
C GLU A 264 7.06 -14.12 -9.54
N CYS A 265 6.41 -13.91 -8.37
CA CYS A 265 7.06 -13.33 -7.20
C CYS A 265 8.28 -14.15 -6.74
N VAL A 266 8.12 -15.45 -6.54
CA VAL A 266 9.21 -16.34 -6.08
C VAL A 266 10.30 -16.49 -7.14
N GLN A 267 9.93 -16.55 -8.42
CA GLN A 267 10.89 -16.67 -9.50
C GLN A 267 11.71 -15.39 -9.66
N ALA A 268 11.11 -14.22 -9.48
CA ALA A 268 11.82 -12.93 -9.50
C ALA A 268 12.92 -12.85 -8.44
N LEU A 269 12.64 -13.31 -7.20
CA LEU A 269 13.66 -13.40 -6.14
C LEU A 269 14.86 -14.25 -6.59
N LYS A 270 14.60 -15.42 -7.16
CA LYS A 270 15.66 -16.33 -7.65
C LYS A 270 16.44 -15.73 -8.81
N ASN A 271 15.75 -15.10 -9.76
CA ASN A 271 16.34 -14.46 -10.94
C ASN A 271 17.32 -13.34 -10.53
N VAL A 272 16.96 -12.56 -9.51
CA VAL A 272 17.80 -11.48 -8.97
C VAL A 272 19.03 -12.03 -8.20
N GLY A 273 18.93 -13.24 -7.64
CA GLY A 273 20.01 -13.88 -6.91
C GLY A 273 19.78 -14.00 -5.40
N PHE A 274 18.56 -13.77 -4.92
CA PHE A 274 18.20 -14.03 -3.54
C PHE A 274 18.10 -15.53 -3.24
N GLU A 275 18.52 -15.91 -2.04
CA GLU A 275 18.22 -17.20 -1.44
C GLU A 275 16.88 -17.11 -0.68
N VAL A 276 15.84 -17.79 -1.15
CA VAL A 276 14.54 -17.81 -0.47
C VAL A 276 14.62 -18.72 0.76
N VAL A 277 14.55 -18.13 1.95
CA VAL A 277 14.66 -18.84 3.24
C VAL A 277 13.32 -19.45 3.64
N MET A 278 12.23 -18.70 3.45
CA MET A 278 10.87 -19.15 3.71
C MET A 278 9.89 -18.38 2.85
N ASN A 279 8.81 -19.04 2.45
CA ASN A 279 7.66 -18.39 1.82
C ASN A 279 6.39 -19.22 2.10
N TYR A 280 5.27 -18.55 2.29
CA TYR A 280 3.93 -19.14 2.41
C TYR A 280 2.88 -18.03 2.46
N ASP A 281 1.63 -18.41 2.22
CA ASP A 281 0.52 -17.47 2.23
C ASP A 281 -0.06 -17.27 3.64
N LEU A 282 0.11 -16.08 4.22
CA LEU A 282 -0.47 -15.76 5.52
C LEU A 282 -1.99 -15.55 5.45
N ALA A 283 -2.57 -15.38 4.26
CA ALA A 283 -4.01 -15.26 4.08
C ALA A 283 -4.75 -16.61 4.22
N ASP A 284 -4.07 -17.74 4.09
CA ASP A 284 -4.66 -19.10 4.09
C ASP A 284 -4.04 -20.00 5.18
N MET A 285 -4.02 -19.49 6.42
CA MET A 285 -3.47 -20.21 7.59
C MET A 285 -4.51 -20.99 8.40
N GLY A 286 -5.74 -21.09 7.91
CA GLY A 286 -6.85 -21.73 8.62
C GLY A 286 -7.36 -20.94 9.82
N ASP A 287 -7.19 -19.61 9.82
CA ASP A 287 -7.68 -18.75 10.90
C ASP A 287 -9.21 -18.77 10.99
N ALA A 288 -9.72 -18.76 12.23
CA ALA A 288 -11.16 -18.69 12.49
C ALA A 288 -11.76 -17.35 12.02
N ILE A 289 -10.98 -16.26 12.11
CA ILE A 289 -11.37 -14.93 11.67
C ILE A 289 -10.60 -14.59 10.40
N GLN A 290 -11.34 -14.34 9.32
CA GLN A 290 -10.73 -14.08 8.02
C GLN A 290 -10.17 -12.67 7.93
N TRP A 291 -9.00 -12.49 7.31
CA TRP A 291 -8.32 -11.20 7.19
C TRP A 291 -9.19 -10.11 6.52
N TYR A 292 -10.14 -10.51 5.66
CA TYR A 292 -11.04 -9.61 4.95
C TYR A 292 -12.33 -9.29 5.72
N TYR A 293 -12.52 -9.78 6.95
CA TYR A 293 -13.75 -9.53 7.71
C TYR A 293 -14.07 -8.03 7.91
N PRO A 294 -13.10 -7.10 8.03
CA PRO A 294 -13.43 -5.68 8.16
C PRO A 294 -14.08 -5.12 6.89
N LEU A 295 -13.84 -5.73 5.73
CA LEU A 295 -14.28 -5.27 4.41
C LEU A 295 -15.65 -5.83 3.99
N GLU A 296 -16.01 -7.03 4.45
CA GLU A 296 -17.20 -7.74 3.95
C GLU A 296 -18.54 -7.17 4.46
N GLY A 297 -18.50 -6.26 5.44
CA GLY A 297 -19.69 -5.60 5.98
C GLY A 297 -20.58 -6.52 6.83
N ASP A 298 -20.06 -7.63 7.36
CA ASP A 298 -20.80 -8.53 8.24
C ASP A 298 -20.57 -8.18 9.73
N LEU A 299 -21.52 -7.43 10.30
CA LEU A 299 -21.47 -6.98 11.69
C LEU A 299 -21.38 -8.11 12.72
N ARG A 300 -21.77 -9.34 12.37
CA ARG A 300 -21.73 -10.49 13.29
C ARG A 300 -20.30 -10.98 13.53
N LYS A 301 -19.36 -10.58 12.67
CA LYS A 301 -17.95 -10.98 12.72
C LYS A 301 -17.05 -9.90 13.33
N CYS A 302 -17.61 -8.78 13.79
CA CYS A 302 -16.87 -7.76 14.52
C CYS A 302 -16.23 -8.38 15.79
N GLN A 303 -14.95 -8.09 16.02
CA GLN A 303 -14.22 -8.62 17.18
C GLN A 303 -14.35 -7.70 18.40
N THR A 304 -14.53 -6.41 18.15
CA THR A 304 -14.64 -5.35 19.15
C THR A 304 -15.79 -4.39 18.83
N LEU A 305 -16.20 -3.60 19.83
CA LEU A 305 -17.22 -2.55 19.63
C LEU A 305 -16.78 -1.48 18.61
N LYS A 306 -15.47 -1.24 18.49
CA LYS A 306 -14.93 -0.28 17.53
C LYS A 306 -15.10 -0.77 16.10
N ASP A 307 -14.95 -2.08 15.88
CA ASP A 307 -15.12 -2.70 14.57
C ASP A 307 -16.56 -2.55 14.06
N VAL A 308 -17.55 -2.48 14.97
CA VAL A 308 -18.95 -2.25 14.57
C VAL A 308 -19.09 -0.96 13.77
N PHE A 309 -18.39 0.11 14.15
CA PHE A 309 -18.47 1.39 13.44
C PHE A 309 -17.80 1.34 12.06
N THR A 310 -16.64 0.68 11.95
CA THR A 310 -15.93 0.55 10.69
C THR A 310 -16.63 -0.44 9.75
N THR A 311 -17.05 -1.59 10.24
CA THR A 311 -17.79 -2.60 9.47
C THR A 311 -19.18 -2.09 9.07
N MET A 312 -19.84 -1.26 9.89
CA MET A 312 -21.12 -0.63 9.52
C MET A 312 -20.98 0.23 8.26
N ALA A 313 -19.89 1.00 8.14
CA ALA A 313 -19.61 1.79 6.94
C ALA A 313 -19.44 0.93 5.68
N MET A 314 -19.03 -0.33 5.84
CA MET A 314 -18.87 -1.29 4.74
C MET A 314 -20.17 -2.01 4.34
N THR A 315 -21.24 -1.93 5.14
CA THR A 315 -22.54 -2.49 4.78
C THR A 315 -23.16 -1.75 3.58
N LYS A 316 -24.10 -2.39 2.86
CA LYS A 316 -24.85 -1.73 1.78
C LYS A 316 -25.54 -0.43 2.23
N LEU A 317 -26.11 -0.43 3.44
CA LEU A 317 -26.75 0.76 4.01
C LEU A 317 -25.70 1.81 4.39
N GLY A 318 -24.60 1.40 5.02
CA GLY A 318 -23.47 2.26 5.35
C GLY A 318 -22.93 2.98 4.12
N ARG A 319 -22.54 2.22 3.09
CA ARG A 319 -22.06 2.76 1.81
C ARG A 319 -23.08 3.67 1.12
N PHE A 320 -24.37 3.31 1.16
CA PHE A 320 -25.42 4.20 0.66
C PHE A 320 -25.45 5.53 1.42
N THR A 321 -25.39 5.51 2.75
CA THR A 321 -25.41 6.73 3.56
C THR A 321 -24.16 7.59 3.34
N THR A 322 -22.97 6.98 3.37
CA THR A 322 -21.69 7.69 3.18
C THR A 322 -21.59 8.26 1.76
N THR A 323 -21.93 7.49 0.73
CA THR A 323 -21.94 7.95 -0.67
C THR A 323 -22.87 9.16 -0.86
N ASN A 324 -24.08 9.12 -0.30
CA ASN A 324 -25.00 10.25 -0.42
C ASN A 324 -24.54 11.48 0.37
N PHE A 325 -23.91 11.26 1.52
CA PHE A 325 -23.32 12.34 2.31
C PHE A 325 -22.16 13.01 1.56
N VAL A 326 -21.22 12.24 1.02
CA VAL A 326 -20.11 12.76 0.22
C VAL A 326 -20.61 13.47 -1.04
N ARG A 327 -21.65 12.93 -1.70
CA ARG A 327 -22.32 13.61 -2.82
C ARG A 327 -22.91 14.96 -2.44
N LEU A 328 -23.49 15.07 -1.24
CA LEU A 328 -23.97 16.35 -0.74
C LEU A 328 -22.80 17.32 -0.52
N LEU A 329 -21.70 16.87 0.09
CA LEU A 329 -20.50 17.68 0.31
C LEU A 329 -19.91 18.21 -1.00
N GLU A 330 -19.85 17.38 -2.05
CA GLU A 330 -19.45 17.82 -3.39
C GLU A 330 -20.40 18.87 -3.95
N LYS A 331 -21.71 18.63 -3.86
CA LYS A 331 -22.74 19.53 -4.40
C LYS A 331 -22.70 20.92 -3.78
N VAL A 332 -22.37 21.02 -2.49
CA VAL A 332 -22.27 22.31 -1.77
C VAL A 332 -20.85 22.90 -1.81
N GLY A 333 -19.90 22.25 -2.48
CA GLY A 333 -18.53 22.74 -2.63
C GLY A 333 -17.63 22.55 -1.41
N LEU A 334 -18.02 21.71 -0.45
CA LEU A 334 -17.19 21.35 0.72
C LEU A 334 -16.26 20.18 0.45
N ALA A 335 -16.58 19.33 -0.52
CA ALA A 335 -15.67 18.33 -1.07
C ALA A 335 -15.37 18.67 -2.54
N PRO A 336 -14.15 18.45 -3.03
CA PRO A 336 -13.81 18.70 -4.42
C PRO A 336 -14.56 17.71 -5.33
N LYS A 337 -14.81 18.12 -6.58
CA LYS A 337 -15.40 17.21 -7.57
C LYS A 337 -14.51 15.98 -7.77
N GLY A 338 -15.14 14.82 -7.91
CA GLY A 338 -14.44 13.53 -8.11
C GLY A 338 -14.28 12.73 -6.82
N THR A 339 -14.53 13.32 -5.66
CA THR A 339 -14.52 12.65 -4.34
C THR A 339 -15.49 11.45 -4.29
N VAL A 340 -16.70 11.57 -4.84
CA VAL A 340 -17.66 10.45 -4.93
C VAL A 340 -17.14 9.34 -5.85
N GLU A 341 -16.47 9.68 -6.94
CA GLU A 341 -15.90 8.68 -7.84
C GLU A 341 -14.69 7.99 -7.19
N THR A 342 -13.83 8.72 -6.49
CA THR A 342 -12.78 8.13 -5.63
C THR A 342 -13.37 7.16 -4.62
N GLN A 343 -14.44 7.54 -3.92
CA GLN A 343 -15.10 6.64 -2.98
C GLN A 343 -15.61 5.37 -3.65
N LYS A 344 -16.25 5.47 -4.83
CA LYS A 344 -16.73 4.30 -5.58
C LYS A 344 -15.60 3.37 -6.03
N VAL A 345 -14.45 3.93 -6.42
CA VAL A 345 -13.24 3.15 -6.74
C VAL A 345 -12.80 2.35 -5.51
N LEU A 346 -12.74 2.98 -4.33
CA LEU A 346 -12.39 2.31 -3.07
C LEU A 346 -13.43 1.24 -2.66
N GLU A 347 -14.72 1.50 -2.88
CA GLU A 347 -15.78 0.50 -2.63
C GLU A 347 -15.65 -0.71 -3.56
N THR A 348 -15.31 -0.47 -4.83
CA THR A 348 -15.03 -1.53 -5.81
C THR A 348 -13.81 -2.34 -5.38
N ALA A 349 -12.76 -1.68 -4.89
CA ALA A 349 -11.57 -2.31 -4.35
C ALA A 349 -11.93 -3.28 -3.22
N ALA A 350 -12.69 -2.81 -2.22
CA ALA A 350 -13.09 -3.64 -1.08
C ALA A 350 -13.88 -4.89 -1.50
N ASP A 351 -14.82 -4.74 -2.44
CA ASP A 351 -15.61 -5.87 -2.93
C ASP A 351 -14.77 -6.88 -3.72
N ALA A 352 -13.84 -6.39 -4.54
CA ALA A 352 -12.93 -7.23 -5.31
C ALA A 352 -11.95 -8.01 -4.42
N LEU A 353 -11.42 -7.36 -3.38
CA LEU A 353 -10.55 -8.00 -2.39
C LEU A 353 -11.29 -9.13 -1.65
N VAL A 354 -12.50 -8.87 -1.17
CA VAL A 354 -13.34 -9.90 -0.52
C VAL A 354 -13.66 -11.04 -1.49
N ALA A 355 -14.03 -10.73 -2.74
CA ALA A 355 -14.34 -11.73 -3.74
C ALA A 355 -13.12 -12.60 -4.10
N GLY A 356 -11.95 -11.98 -4.27
CA GLY A 356 -10.69 -12.66 -4.53
C GLY A 356 -10.27 -13.56 -3.38
N ALA A 357 -10.42 -13.09 -2.14
CA ALA A 357 -10.14 -13.85 -0.94
C ALA A 357 -11.08 -15.05 -0.78
N GLN A 358 -12.39 -14.87 -0.97
CA GLN A 358 -13.40 -15.94 -0.87
C GLN A 358 -13.23 -17.01 -1.95
N ALA A 359 -12.80 -16.61 -3.15
CA ALA A 359 -12.43 -17.55 -4.21
C ALA A 359 -11.05 -18.19 -3.98
N GLY A 360 -10.27 -17.67 -3.04
CA GLY A 360 -8.90 -18.11 -2.74
C GLY A 360 -7.90 -17.80 -3.85
N ILE A 361 -8.22 -16.86 -4.75
CA ILE A 361 -7.41 -16.52 -5.94
C ILE A 361 -6.48 -15.32 -5.72
N PHE A 362 -6.64 -14.63 -4.60
CA PHE A 362 -5.90 -13.43 -4.25
C PHE A 362 -5.41 -13.51 -2.81
N SER A 363 -4.16 -13.09 -2.58
CA SER A 363 -3.59 -12.87 -1.25
C SER A 363 -2.96 -11.49 -1.18
N PRO A 364 -3.26 -10.68 -0.14
CA PRO A 364 -2.57 -9.41 0.10
C PRO A 364 -1.28 -9.59 0.91
N MET A 365 -1.02 -10.79 1.44
CA MET A 365 0.03 -11.03 2.44
C MET A 365 0.77 -12.33 2.15
N TYR A 366 1.09 -12.57 0.88
CA TYR A 366 2.03 -13.63 0.54
C TYR A 366 3.39 -13.29 1.15
N PHE A 367 3.77 -14.06 2.17
CA PHE A 367 4.91 -13.75 2.99
C PHE A 367 6.14 -14.48 2.48
N PHE A 368 7.26 -13.77 2.42
CA PHE A 368 8.55 -14.40 2.26
C PHE A 368 9.65 -13.71 3.06
N VAL A 369 10.69 -14.48 3.38
CA VAL A 369 12.01 -13.96 3.76
C VAL A 369 13.04 -14.53 2.80
N ALA A 370 13.85 -13.64 2.25
CA ALA A 370 14.91 -13.91 1.33
C ALA A 370 16.23 -13.33 1.85
N LYS A 371 17.36 -13.92 1.47
CA LYS A 371 18.69 -13.44 1.87
C LYS A 371 19.55 -13.13 0.66
N LYS A 372 20.31 -12.05 0.75
CA LYS A 372 21.43 -11.81 -0.15
C LYS A 372 22.57 -12.75 0.26
N PRO A 373 23.13 -13.57 -0.66
CA PRO A 373 24.27 -14.42 -0.34
C PRO A 373 25.44 -13.64 0.28
N GLN A 374 26.32 -14.32 1.02
CA GLN A 374 27.52 -13.69 1.59
C GLN A 374 28.64 -13.45 0.57
N ASN A 375 28.54 -14.07 -0.60
CA ASN A 375 29.63 -14.22 -1.57
C ASN A 375 29.89 -12.98 -2.42
#